data_AF-A0A9E3ZHP9-F1
#
_entry.id   AF-A0A9E3ZHP9-F1
#
_cell.length_a   1.000
_cell.length_b   1.000
_cell.length_c   1.000
_cell.angle_alpha   90.00
_cell.angle_beta   90.00
_cell.angle_gamma   90.00
#
_symmetry.space_group_name_H-M   'P 1'
#
loop_
_entity.id
_entity.type
_entity.pdbx_description
1 polymer ?
#
loop_
_entity_poly.entity_id
_entity_poly.type
_entity_poly.pdbx_seq_one_letter_code
_entity_poly.pdbx_strand_id
1 'polypeptide(L)'
;VTDISASTPATAVADPTGKGYKALEKTIRQTWGNDLIVAPFFVIGGSDAKHFQARPFAPDVYTITGIQLDSMEEFAGFHGVNERIKVDEYGKTIGFFYQLLNNLEDI
;
A
#
# COMPACT_ATOMS: atom_id res chain seq x y z
N VAL A 1 27.87 6.00 -20.07
CA VAL A 1 27.51 5.64 -18.69
C VAL A 1 26.48 6.67 -18.25
N THR A 2 25.24 6.28 -18.04
CA THR A 2 24.18 7.19 -17.60
C THR A 2 24.53 7.67 -16.19
N ASP A 3 24.62 8.98 -15.99
CA ASP A 3 24.92 9.54 -14.69
C ASP A 3 23.77 9.21 -13.71
N ILE A 4 24.09 8.42 -12.69
CA ILE A 4 23.19 8.00 -11.60
C ILE A 4 23.38 8.88 -10.36
N SER A 5 24.06 10.02 -10.47
CA SER A 5 24.34 10.95 -9.37
C SER A 5 23.10 11.50 -8.66
N ALA A 6 21.94 11.49 -9.32
CA ALA A 6 20.65 11.87 -8.72
C ALA A 6 19.97 10.74 -7.92
N SER A 7 20.58 9.56 -7.81
CA SER A 7 20.00 8.45 -7.04
C SER A 7 20.06 8.72 -5.53
N THR A 8 18.93 8.49 -4.86
CA THR A 8 18.86 8.52 -3.39
C THR A 8 18.90 7.10 -2.85
N PRO A 9 19.40 6.87 -1.61
CA PRO A 9 19.32 5.56 -0.97
C PRO A 9 17.89 5.02 -0.97
N ALA A 10 17.76 3.70 -1.06
CA ALA A 10 16.47 3.04 -0.93
C ALA A 10 15.84 3.33 0.44
N THR A 11 14.51 3.50 0.44
CA THR A 11 13.69 3.56 1.64
C THR A 11 13.86 2.27 2.46
N ALA A 12 13.79 2.35 3.79
CA ALA A 12 13.94 1.19 4.65
C ALA A 12 12.79 0.19 4.44
N VAL A 13 13.08 -1.09 4.68
CA VAL A 13 12.09 -2.15 4.59
C VAL A 13 11.30 -2.18 5.90
N ALA A 14 9.99 -1.93 5.82
CA ALA A 14 9.09 -2.09 6.96
C ALA A 14 8.97 -3.57 7.34
N ASP A 15 8.82 -3.88 8.63
CA ASP A 15 8.71 -5.24 9.16
C ASP A 15 7.46 -5.98 8.61
N PRO A 16 7.62 -6.98 7.71
CA PRO A 16 6.49 -7.70 7.14
C PRO A 16 5.87 -8.73 8.10
N THR A 17 6.31 -8.77 9.36
CA THR A 17 5.80 -9.67 10.41
C THR A 17 5.21 -8.93 11.61
N GLY A 18 5.34 -7.60 11.62
CA GLY A 18 4.94 -6.72 12.71
C GLY A 18 3.43 -6.57 12.86
N LYS A 19 3.01 -5.94 13.97
CA LYS A 19 1.59 -5.71 14.27
C LYS A 19 0.89 -4.86 13.20
N GLY A 20 1.57 -3.83 12.69
CA GLY A 20 1.04 -2.97 11.63
C GLY A 20 0.77 -3.75 10.33
N TYR A 21 1.71 -4.60 9.92
CA TYR A 21 1.51 -5.50 8.78
C TYR A 21 0.32 -6.45 8.99
N LYS A 22 0.21 -7.07 10.17
CA LYS A 22 -0.90 -7.97 10.50
C LYS A 22 -2.26 -7.27 10.54
N ALA A 23 -2.32 -6.03 11.02
CA ALA A 23 -3.55 -5.23 10.99
C ALA A 23 -3.94 -4.91 9.53
N LEU A 24 -2.97 -4.60 8.68
CA LEU A 24 -3.19 -4.39 7.25
C LEU A 24 -3.69 -5.67 6.56
N GLU A 25 -3.03 -6.81 6.80
CA GLU A 25 -3.45 -8.12 6.29
C GLU A 25 -4.88 -8.48 6.73
N LYS A 26 -5.19 -8.33 8.02
CA LYS A 26 -6.53 -8.55 8.56
C LYS A 26 -7.57 -7.70 7.84
N THR A 27 -7.27 -6.42 7.63
CA THR A 27 -8.18 -5.48 6.97
C THR A 27 -8.39 -5.85 5.50
N ILE A 28 -7.32 -6.19 4.76
CA ILE A 28 -7.42 -6.65 3.37
C ILE A 28 -8.36 -7.85 3.26
N ARG A 29 -8.21 -8.84 4.14
CA ARG A 29 -9.05 -10.04 4.14
C ARG A 29 -10.51 -9.76 4.49
N GLN A 30 -10.76 -8.80 5.39
CA GLN A 30 -12.12 -8.36 5.75
C GLN A 30 -12.80 -7.59 4.62
N THR A 31 -12.04 -6.90 3.75
CA THR A 31 -12.60 -6.13 2.63
C THR A 31 -12.80 -6.98 1.38
N TRP A 32 -11.82 -7.80 1.00
CA TRP A 32 -11.82 -8.49 -0.30
C TRP A 32 -11.90 -10.03 -0.22
N GLY A 33 -11.76 -10.64 0.96
CA GLY A 33 -11.94 -12.08 1.15
C GLY A 33 -10.77 -12.79 1.85
N ASN A 34 -11.06 -13.94 2.46
CA ASN A 34 -10.08 -14.72 3.24
C ASN A 34 -9.23 -15.67 2.39
N ASP A 35 -9.61 -15.95 1.16
CA ASP A 35 -8.91 -16.81 0.20
C ASP A 35 -7.72 -16.12 -0.49
N LEU A 36 -7.51 -14.83 -0.22
CA LEU A 36 -6.40 -14.05 -0.75
C LEU A 36 -5.05 -14.44 -0.14
N ILE A 37 -3.99 -14.33 -0.93
CA ILE A 37 -2.61 -14.34 -0.43
C ILE A 37 -2.17 -12.89 -0.27
N VAL A 38 -1.88 -12.48 0.97
CA VAL A 38 -1.31 -11.16 1.25
C VAL A 38 0.20 -11.31 1.35
N ALA A 39 0.92 -10.56 0.53
CA ALA A 39 2.38 -10.60 0.47
C ALA A 39 2.95 -9.17 0.43
N PRO A 40 4.13 -8.92 1.03
CA PRO A 40 4.80 -7.64 0.88
C PRO A 40 5.24 -7.45 -0.58
N PHE A 41 5.15 -6.21 -1.06
CA PHE A 41 5.53 -5.83 -2.42
C PHE A 41 6.52 -4.66 -2.39
N PHE A 42 7.51 -4.71 -3.30
CA PHE A 42 8.49 -3.63 -3.46
C PHE A 42 8.04 -2.68 -4.57
N VAL A 43 7.75 -1.43 -4.20
CA VAL A 43 7.39 -0.38 -5.17
C VAL A 43 8.65 0.27 -5.73
N ILE A 44 8.81 0.20 -7.05
CA ILE A 44 9.85 0.92 -7.78
C ILE A 44 9.30 2.31 -8.11
N GLY A 45 9.47 3.25 -7.18
CA GLY A 45 8.97 4.61 -7.29
C GLY A 45 9.10 5.30 -5.95
N GLY A 46 9.75 6.46 -5.91
CA GLY A 46 9.86 7.22 -4.67
C GLY A 46 8.47 7.68 -4.21
N SER A 47 8.10 7.35 -2.97
CA SER A 47 6.89 7.85 -2.33
C SER A 47 7.24 8.73 -1.13
N ASP A 48 6.23 9.38 -0.54
CA ASP A 48 6.41 10.16 0.70
C ASP A 48 6.85 9.29 1.88
N ALA A 49 6.71 7.96 1.79
CA ALA A 49 7.14 7.02 2.82
C ALA A 49 8.59 7.24 3.27
N LYS A 50 9.48 7.65 2.36
CA LYS A 50 10.89 7.97 2.69
C LYS A 50 11.02 9.07 3.75
N HIS A 51 10.10 10.04 3.76
CA HIS A 51 10.13 11.17 4.70
C HIS A 51 9.63 10.76 6.09
N PHE A 52 8.67 9.84 6.14
CA PHE A 52 8.14 9.29 7.39
C PHE A 52 9.12 8.29 8.01
N GLN A 53 9.67 7.36 7.23
CA GLN A 53 10.64 6.38 7.73
C GLN A 53 11.97 7.00 8.20
N ALA A 54 12.31 8.19 7.73
CA ALA A 54 13.46 8.95 8.25
C ALA A 54 13.26 9.42 9.70
N ARG A 55 12.09 9.18 10.31
CA ARG A 55 11.75 9.64 11.66
C ARG A 55 11.69 8.47 12.66
N PRO A 56 12.22 8.62 13.89
CA PRO A 56 12.20 7.55 14.90
C PRO A 56 10.80 7.07 15.32
N PHE A 57 9.76 7.87 15.10
CA PHE A 57 8.39 7.52 15.50
C PHE A 57 7.65 6.64 14.49
N ALA A 58 8.20 6.46 13.29
CA ALA A 58 7.58 5.68 12.21
C ALA A 58 8.62 4.77 11.53
N PRO A 59 9.25 3.84 12.28
CA PRO A 59 10.26 2.95 11.71
C PRO A 59 9.69 2.03 10.62
N ASP A 60 8.42 1.64 10.75
CA ASP A 60 7.69 0.81 9.80
C ASP A 60 6.60 1.62 9.09
N VAL A 61 6.77 1.86 7.79
CA VAL A 61 5.78 2.53 6.94
C VAL A 61 5.32 1.58 5.85
N TYR A 62 4.02 1.29 5.86
CA TYR A 62 3.36 0.43 4.89
C TYR A 62 2.57 1.30 3.91
N THR A 63 2.74 1.07 2.61
CA THR A 63 2.01 1.77 1.55
C THR A 63 1.01 0.82 0.92
N ILE A 64 -0.23 1.25 0.77
CA ILE A 64 -1.27 0.49 0.08
C ILE A 64 -2.13 1.43 -0.77
N THR A 65 -2.45 0.97 -1.98
CA THR A 65 -3.58 1.52 -2.75
C THR A 65 -4.74 0.55 -2.53
N GLY A 66 -5.73 0.97 -1.74
CA GLY A 66 -6.82 0.10 -1.29
C GLY A 66 -7.87 -0.21 -2.37
N ILE A 67 -7.46 -0.76 -3.50
CA ILE A 67 -8.32 -1.13 -4.63
C ILE A 67 -7.94 -2.51 -5.15
N GLN A 68 -8.91 -3.30 -5.59
CA GLN A 68 -8.65 -4.52 -6.34
C GLN A 68 -8.74 -4.24 -7.85
N LEU A 69 -7.70 -4.61 -8.59
CA LEU A 69 -7.69 -4.56 -10.05
C LEU A 69 -8.07 -5.95 -10.59
N ASP A 70 -8.89 -5.97 -11.64
CA ASP A 70 -9.29 -7.23 -12.27
C ASP A 70 -8.29 -7.70 -13.34
N SER A 71 -7.40 -6.82 -13.81
CA SER A 71 -6.41 -7.14 -14.83
C SER A 71 -5.20 -6.22 -14.82
N MET A 72 -4.14 -6.66 -15.53
CA MET A 72 -2.97 -5.82 -15.81
C MET A 72 -3.24 -4.66 -16.77
N GLU A 73 -4.33 -4.72 -17.54
CA GLU A 73 -4.75 -3.59 -18.37
C GLU A 73 -5.22 -2.42 -17.50
N GLU A 74 -5.92 -2.68 -16.39
CA GLU A 74 -6.33 -1.63 -15.46
C GLU A 74 -5.12 -0.96 -14.79
N PHE A 75 -4.04 -1.72 -14.55
CA PHE A 75 -2.79 -1.18 -14.00
C PHE A 75 -2.13 -0.14 -14.92
N ALA A 76 -2.30 -0.24 -16.24
CA ALA A 76 -1.78 0.76 -17.17
C ALA A 76 -2.49 2.13 -17.05
N GLY A 77 -3.63 2.20 -16.36
CA GLY A 77 -4.37 3.43 -16.12
C GLY A 77 -3.72 4.37 -15.09
N PHE A 78 -2.86 3.85 -14.20
CA PHE A 78 -2.17 4.66 -13.20
C PHE A 78 -1.23 5.66 -13.89
N HIS A 79 -1.47 6.96 -13.68
CA HIS A 79 -0.79 8.05 -14.39
C HIS A 79 -0.99 8.04 -15.92
N GLY A 80 -1.99 7.30 -16.41
CA GLY A 80 -2.35 7.20 -17.82
C GLY A 80 -3.45 8.19 -18.23
N VAL A 81 -3.82 8.16 -19.51
CA VAL A 81 -4.97 8.92 -20.02
C VAL A 81 -6.27 8.28 -19.56
N ASN A 82 -7.23 9.08 -19.11
CA ASN A 82 -8.53 8.61 -18.63
C ASN A 82 -8.42 7.60 -17.47
N GLU A 83 -7.51 7.87 -16.52
CA GLU A 83 -7.42 7.15 -15.26
C GLU A 83 -8.78 7.09 -14.58
N ARG A 84 -9.16 5.89 -14.12
CA ARG A 84 -10.49 5.60 -13.59
C ARG A 84 -10.44 4.43 -12.63
N ILE A 85 -11.42 4.40 -11.74
CA ILE A 85 -11.66 3.33 -10.76
C ILE A 85 -13.11 2.84 -10.92
N LYS A 86 -13.36 1.57 -10.62
CA LYS A 86 -14.74 1.07 -10.56
C LYS A 86 -15.47 1.65 -9.35
N VAL A 87 -16.76 1.93 -9.52
CA VAL A 87 -17.57 2.58 -8.47
C VAL A 87 -17.73 1.69 -7.23
N ASP A 88 -17.81 0.37 -7.42
CA ASP A 88 -17.84 -0.61 -6.33
C ASP A 88 -16.49 -0.68 -5.58
N GLU A 89 -15.36 -0.69 -6.29
CA GLU A 89 -14.04 -0.61 -5.66
C GLU A 89 -13.81 0.70 -4.90
N TYR A 90 -14.33 1.82 -5.40
CA TYR A 90 -14.32 3.09 -4.67
C TYR A 90 -15.06 2.99 -3.34
N GLY A 91 -16.25 2.36 -3.33
CA GLY A 91 -16.99 2.09 -2.11
C GLY A 91 -16.24 1.18 -1.12
N LYS A 92 -15.64 0.09 -1.63
CA LYS A 92 -14.80 -0.81 -0.81
C LYS A 92 -13.58 -0.10 -0.24
N THR A 93 -12.95 0.80 -0.99
CA THR A 93 -11.80 1.60 -0.55
C THR A 93 -12.14 2.42 0.69
N ILE A 94 -13.30 3.09 0.68
CA ILE A 94 -13.76 3.89 1.83
C ILE A 94 -13.96 2.97 3.04
N GLY A 95 -14.65 1.84 2.85
CA GLY A 95 -14.86 0.85 3.91
C GLY A 95 -13.55 0.26 4.45
N PHE A 96 -12.57 0.02 3.58
CA PHE A 96 -11.24 -0.47 3.93
C PHE A 96 -10.54 0.48 4.90
N PHE A 97 -10.48 1.78 4.62
CA PHE A 97 -9.82 2.72 5.52
C PHE A 97 -10.54 2.86 6.87
N TYR A 98 -11.87 2.82 6.87
CA TYR A 98 -12.63 2.81 8.12
C TYR A 98 -12.32 1.55 8.96
N GLN A 99 -12.33 0.38 8.33
CA GLN A 99 -12.02 -0.88 9.00
C GLN A 99 -10.56 -0.96 9.45
N LEU A 100 -9.63 -0.39 8.68
CA LEU A 100 -8.21 -0.28 9.04
C LEU A 100 -8.06 0.51 10.34
N LEU A 101 -8.68 1.70 10.41
CA LEU A 101 -8.62 2.54 11.62
C LEU A 101 -9.19 1.81 12.84
N ASN A 102 -10.32 1.11 12.69
CA ASN A 102 -10.87 0.28 13.78
C ASN A 102 -9.91 -0.82 14.21
N ASN A 103 -9.32 -1.57 13.27
CA ASN A 103 -8.36 -2.63 13.59
C ASN A 103 -7.06 -2.11 14.23
N LEU A 104 -6.72 -0.84 14.01
CA LEU A 104 -5.55 -0.20 14.63
C LEU A 104 -5.81 0.20 16.09
N GLU A 105 -7.06 0.33 16.54
CA GLU A 105 -7.38 0.57 17.95
C GLU A 105 -7.02 -0.64 18.84
N ASP A 106 -6.91 -1.83 18.24
CA ASP A 106 -6.67 -3.10 18.94
C ASP A 106 -5.18 -3.44 19.17
N ILE A 107 -4.21 -2.62 18.69
CA ILE A 107 -2.78 -3.02 18.61
C ILE A 107 -1.77 -2.20 19.42
#